data_AF-B6BTF9-F1
#
_entry.id   AF-B6BTF9-F1
#
_cell.length_a   1.000
_cell.length_b   1.000
_cell.length_c   1.000
_cell.angle_alpha   90.00
_cell.angle_beta   90.00
_cell.angle_gamma   90.00
#
_symmetry.space_group_name_H-M   'P 1'
#
loop_
_entity.id
_entity.type
_entity.pdbx_description
1 polymer ?
#
loop_
_entity_poly.entity_id
_entity_poly.type
_entity_poly.pdbx_seq_one_letter_code
_entity_poly.pdbx_strand_id
1 'polypeptide(L)'
;MGRAILFNSFVAISFIFATIFSQSALAEDKKESLYTRLGGIYNIAITVDHLVDKLYTNHALNANPNIKNVHDQIHTKAGFKVWLTNWVAKRTGGPDLYKPDEFGRGKNMKDSHPHLKITDREFDIIMTECLQTFYNFNVPDQEISELMADLQSFRGDIVTNPTEGYKSPYQIQEKYRN
;
A
#
# COMPACT_ATOMS: atom_id res chain seq x y z
N MET A 1 11.57 -73.31 -31.67
CA MET A 1 13.05 -73.33 -31.85
C MET A 1 13.42 -72.20 -32.80
N GLY A 2 14.38 -71.34 -32.42
CA GLY A 2 15.00 -70.35 -33.32
C GLY A 2 14.55 -68.89 -33.15
N ARG A 3 15.23 -68.16 -32.27
CA ARG A 3 15.24 -66.68 -32.17
C ARG A 3 16.13 -66.09 -33.27
N ALA A 4 15.79 -64.90 -33.78
CA ALA A 4 16.61 -63.68 -33.72
C ALA A 4 16.14 -62.64 -34.75
N ILE A 5 15.61 -61.50 -34.27
CA ILE A 5 15.57 -60.25 -35.04
C ILE A 5 16.44 -59.28 -34.27
N LEU A 6 17.60 -58.95 -34.85
CA LEU A 6 18.39 -57.79 -34.49
C LEU A 6 18.12 -56.73 -35.56
N PHE A 7 17.83 -55.49 -35.18
CA PHE A 7 18.78 -54.40 -35.35
C PHE A 7 18.23 -53.09 -34.78
N ASN A 8 19.09 -52.47 -33.96
CA ASN A 8 19.07 -51.14 -33.38
C ASN A 8 18.26 -50.06 -34.10
N SER A 9 17.55 -49.25 -33.32
CA SER A 9 17.42 -47.82 -33.59
C SER A 9 17.08 -47.00 -32.34
N PHE A 10 18.03 -46.11 -32.03
CA PHE A 10 17.89 -44.78 -31.41
C PHE A 10 17.43 -44.64 -29.95
N VAL A 11 18.45 -44.52 -29.09
CA VAL A 11 18.76 -43.38 -28.21
C VAL A 11 17.62 -42.79 -27.36
N ALA A 12 17.78 -43.02 -26.07
CA ALA A 12 17.14 -42.35 -24.95
C ALA A 12 17.35 -40.83 -24.95
N ILE A 13 16.26 -40.07 -24.84
CA ILE A 13 16.24 -38.78 -24.13
C ILE A 13 14.97 -38.75 -23.29
N SER A 14 15.05 -39.40 -22.13
CA SER A 14 14.16 -39.17 -21.00
C SER A 14 15.08 -39.07 -19.79
N PHE A 15 14.78 -38.15 -18.88
CA PHE A 15 15.51 -37.85 -17.64
C PHE A 15 16.72 -36.91 -17.74
N ILE A 16 16.47 -35.62 -17.96
CA ILE A 16 17.21 -34.55 -17.27
C ILE A 16 16.18 -33.72 -16.50
N PHE A 17 15.61 -34.34 -15.46
CA PHE A 17 14.71 -33.68 -14.51
C PHE A 17 15.10 -34.10 -13.09
N ALA A 18 16.37 -33.98 -12.77
CA ALA A 18 16.88 -33.99 -11.41
C ALA A 18 18.37 -33.72 -11.51
N THR A 19 18.79 -32.52 -11.09
CA THR A 19 19.81 -32.37 -10.04
C THR A 19 20.17 -30.89 -9.90
N ILE A 20 20.27 -30.49 -8.63
CA ILE A 20 20.96 -29.30 -8.10
C ILE A 20 20.28 -27.94 -8.27
N PHE A 21 19.34 -27.65 -7.37
CA PHE A 21 19.36 -26.37 -6.64
C PHE A 21 18.91 -26.63 -5.19
N SER A 22 19.70 -27.40 -4.44
CA SER A 22 19.78 -27.22 -2.99
C SER A 22 20.91 -26.23 -2.72
N GLN A 23 20.64 -24.95 -2.96
CA GLN A 23 21.38 -23.89 -2.32
C GLN A 23 20.54 -23.45 -1.13
N SER A 24 20.78 -24.08 0.02
CA SER A 24 20.53 -23.40 1.29
C SER A 24 21.58 -22.29 1.39
N ALA A 25 21.34 -21.18 0.69
CA ALA A 25 21.98 -19.93 1.05
C ALA A 25 21.52 -19.64 2.49
N LEU A 26 22.47 -19.32 3.35
CA LEU A 26 22.22 -18.83 4.70
C LEU A 26 21.20 -17.69 4.59
N ALA A 27 19.93 -17.98 4.90
CA ALA A 27 18.88 -17.00 4.94
C ALA A 27 19.22 -16.09 6.13
N GLU A 28 19.86 -14.96 5.82
CA GLU A 28 19.70 -13.78 6.63
C GLU A 28 18.19 -13.58 6.75
N ASP A 29 17.65 -13.67 7.97
CA ASP A 29 16.22 -13.57 8.27
C ASP A 29 15.76 -12.13 8.01
N LYS A 30 15.77 -11.74 6.73
CA LYS A 30 15.30 -10.44 6.28
C LYS A 30 13.78 -10.56 6.34
N LYS A 31 13.21 -10.07 7.44
CA LYS A 31 11.75 -9.93 7.61
C LYS A 31 11.15 -9.46 6.29
N GLU A 32 10.20 -10.22 5.77
CA GLU A 32 9.52 -9.89 4.52
C GLU A 32 9.00 -8.45 4.56
N SER A 33 9.09 -7.76 3.42
CA SER A 33 8.56 -6.40 3.32
C SER A 33 7.07 -6.39 3.62
N LEU A 34 6.57 -5.25 4.09
CA LEU A 34 5.13 -5.09 4.30
C LEU A 34 4.35 -5.29 2.98
N TYR A 35 4.93 -4.89 1.84
CA TYR A 35 4.37 -5.15 0.51
C TYR A 35 4.14 -6.64 0.24
N THR A 36 5.13 -7.48 0.54
CA THR A 36 5.01 -8.94 0.36
C THR A 36 3.95 -9.52 1.28
N ARG A 37 3.95 -9.13 2.57
CA ARG A 37 2.96 -9.58 3.55
C ARG A 37 1.53 -9.15 3.22
N LEU A 38 1.35 -8.00 2.60
CA LEU A 38 0.05 -7.52 2.10
C LEU A 38 -0.43 -8.25 0.83
N GLY A 39 0.40 -9.11 0.22
CA GLY A 39 0.06 -9.83 -1.02
C GLY A 39 0.26 -9.01 -2.29
N GLY A 40 1.03 -7.92 -2.21
CA GLY A 40 1.45 -7.13 -3.37
C GLY A 40 0.36 -6.26 -4.02
N ILE A 41 0.63 -5.82 -5.25
CA ILE A 41 -0.07 -4.69 -5.88
C ILE A 41 -1.57 -4.89 -6.07
N TYR A 42 -2.05 -6.11 -6.37
CA TYR A 42 -3.48 -6.34 -6.59
C TYR A 42 -4.29 -6.19 -5.30
N ASN A 43 -3.77 -6.71 -4.18
CA ASN A 43 -4.40 -6.54 -2.88
C ASN A 43 -4.36 -5.08 -2.43
N ILE A 44 -3.23 -4.41 -2.61
CA ILE A 44 -3.12 -2.96 -2.32
C ILE A 44 -4.12 -2.17 -3.17
N ALA A 45 -4.23 -2.46 -4.46
CA ALA A 45 -5.09 -1.74 -5.38
C ALA A 45 -6.58 -1.86 -5.00
N ILE A 46 -7.06 -3.07 -4.65
CA ILE A 46 -8.47 -3.24 -4.25
C ILE A 46 -8.76 -2.60 -2.89
N THR A 47 -7.83 -2.63 -1.95
CA THR A 47 -7.95 -1.94 -0.65
C THR A 47 -7.98 -0.42 -0.84
N VAL A 48 -7.11 0.12 -1.70
CA VAL A 48 -7.08 1.55 -2.04
C VAL A 48 -8.34 1.98 -2.80
N ASP A 49 -8.83 1.16 -3.73
CA ASP A 49 -10.06 1.40 -4.48
C ASP A 49 -11.25 1.64 -3.53
N HIS A 50 -11.42 0.75 -2.56
CA HIS A 50 -12.43 0.88 -1.51
C HIS A 50 -12.21 2.10 -0.62
N LEU A 51 -10.99 2.32 -0.12
CA LEU A 51 -10.68 3.47 0.74
C LEU A 51 -11.00 4.79 0.04
N VAL A 52 -10.58 4.96 -1.21
CA VAL A 52 -10.83 6.20 -1.96
C VAL A 52 -12.32 6.40 -2.20
N ASP A 53 -13.11 5.35 -2.44
CA ASP A 53 -14.57 5.45 -2.52
C ASP A 53 -15.19 5.97 -1.23
N LYS A 54 -14.70 5.50 -0.09
CA LYS A 54 -15.13 5.94 1.23
C LYS A 54 -14.75 7.40 1.50
N LEU A 55 -13.51 7.80 1.22
CA LEU A 55 -13.06 9.19 1.40
C LEU A 55 -13.85 10.18 0.55
N TYR A 56 -14.14 9.84 -0.71
CA TYR A 56 -14.89 10.71 -1.62
C TYR A 56 -16.34 10.93 -1.17
N THR A 57 -16.92 9.97 -0.45
CA THR A 57 -18.33 10.00 -0.01
C THR A 57 -18.51 10.34 1.47
N ASN A 58 -17.43 10.46 2.25
CA ASN A 58 -17.52 10.76 3.67
C ASN A 58 -18.00 12.20 3.90
N HIS A 59 -19.20 12.35 4.46
CA HIS A 59 -19.82 13.66 4.71
C HIS A 59 -19.06 14.54 5.70
N ALA A 60 -18.45 13.95 6.73
CA ALA A 60 -17.71 14.70 7.73
C ALA A 60 -16.37 15.22 7.17
N LEU A 61 -15.70 14.44 6.33
CA LEU A 61 -14.49 14.85 5.63
C LEU A 61 -14.81 15.92 4.58
N ASN A 62 -15.88 15.74 3.81
CA ASN A 62 -16.34 16.69 2.79
C ASN A 62 -17.02 17.95 3.37
N ALA A 63 -17.12 18.08 4.70
CA ALA A 63 -17.47 19.35 5.32
C ALA A 63 -16.34 20.39 5.16
N ASN A 64 -15.09 19.95 4.92
CA ASN A 64 -14.01 20.82 4.50
C ASN A 64 -14.21 21.21 3.03
N PRO A 65 -14.42 22.51 2.70
CA PRO A 65 -14.70 22.94 1.33
C PRO A 65 -13.52 22.72 0.38
N ASN A 66 -12.27 22.70 0.86
CA ASN A 66 -11.10 22.46 0.01
C ASN A 66 -11.03 21.00 -0.42
N ILE A 67 -11.29 20.07 0.50
CA ILE A 67 -11.38 18.63 0.18
C ILE A 67 -12.58 18.39 -0.74
N LYS A 68 -13.75 18.95 -0.39
CA LYS A 68 -14.96 18.81 -1.20
C LYS A 68 -14.74 19.30 -2.64
N ASN A 69 -14.07 20.43 -2.83
CA ASN A 69 -13.77 20.97 -4.15
C ASN A 69 -12.91 20.01 -5.00
N VAL A 70 -12.02 19.22 -4.40
CA VAL A 70 -11.29 18.16 -5.10
C VAL A 70 -12.22 16.98 -5.39
N HIS A 71 -12.98 16.52 -4.40
CA HIS A 71 -13.85 15.35 -4.53
C HIS A 71 -15.03 15.55 -5.50
N ASP A 72 -15.55 16.78 -5.63
CA ASP A 72 -16.59 17.15 -6.60
C ASP A 72 -16.09 17.08 -8.04
N GLN A 73 -14.77 17.18 -8.26
CA GLN A 73 -14.16 16.99 -9.57
C GLN A 73 -14.01 15.49 -9.84
N ILE A 74 -15.09 14.87 -10.34
CA ILE A 74 -15.20 13.41 -10.49
C ILE A 74 -14.02 12.74 -11.22
N HIS A 75 -13.38 13.45 -12.16
CA HIS A 75 -12.24 12.96 -12.92
C HIS A 75 -10.96 12.75 -12.08
N THR A 76 -10.88 13.36 -10.89
CA THR A 76 -9.73 13.21 -9.98
C THR A 76 -9.69 11.82 -9.33
N LYS A 77 -10.84 11.17 -9.16
CA LYS A 77 -10.98 9.96 -8.34
C LYS A 77 -10.18 8.77 -8.87
N ALA A 78 -10.33 8.46 -10.15
CA ALA A 78 -9.62 7.33 -10.77
C ALA A 78 -8.10 7.55 -10.75
N GLY A 79 -7.65 8.78 -11.03
CA GLY A 79 -6.24 9.15 -10.93
C GLY A 79 -5.71 9.01 -9.51
N PHE A 80 -6.48 9.46 -8.51
CA PHE A 80 -6.07 9.36 -7.10
C PHE A 80 -5.91 7.90 -6.64
N LYS A 81 -6.81 6.99 -7.06
CA LYS A 81 -6.67 5.55 -6.80
C LYS A 81 -5.34 4.99 -7.29
N VAL A 82 -4.94 5.34 -8.52
CA VAL A 82 -3.65 4.91 -9.10
C VAL A 82 -2.47 5.47 -8.30
N TRP A 83 -2.49 6.77 -8.01
CA TRP A 83 -1.38 7.42 -7.30
C TRP A 83 -1.23 6.94 -5.86
N LEU A 84 -2.34 6.76 -5.14
CA LEU A 84 -2.31 6.23 -3.78
C LEU A 84 -1.83 4.76 -3.77
N THR A 85 -2.26 3.94 -4.74
CA THR A 85 -1.77 2.57 -4.91
C THR A 85 -0.25 2.55 -5.12
N ASN A 86 0.26 3.38 -6.02
CA ASN A 86 1.70 3.49 -6.28
C ASN A 86 2.48 3.95 -5.05
N TRP A 87 1.92 4.92 -4.30
CA TRP A 87 2.53 5.42 -3.08
C TRP A 87 2.61 4.34 -2.00
N VAL A 88 1.52 3.62 -1.75
CA VAL A 88 1.49 2.51 -0.78
C VAL A 88 2.46 1.40 -1.19
N ALA A 89 2.50 1.03 -2.48
CA ALA A 89 3.43 0.02 -2.97
C ALA A 89 4.90 0.39 -2.68
N LYS A 90 5.31 1.63 -2.99
CA LYS A 90 6.65 2.14 -2.66
C LYS A 90 6.89 2.15 -1.16
N ARG A 91 5.95 2.70 -0.38
CA ARG A 91 6.10 2.91 1.07
C ARG A 91 6.25 1.61 1.85
N THR A 92 5.57 0.55 1.40
CA THR A 92 5.57 -0.76 2.05
C THR A 92 6.74 -1.66 1.61
N GLY A 93 7.66 -1.13 0.78
CA GLY A 93 8.86 -1.85 0.32
C GLY A 93 8.67 -2.66 -0.96
N GLY A 94 7.66 -2.32 -1.77
CA GLY A 94 7.45 -2.84 -3.11
C GLY A 94 8.15 -2.01 -4.20
N PRO A 95 7.73 -2.16 -5.48
CA PRO A 95 8.31 -1.41 -6.58
C PRO A 95 8.16 0.12 -6.44
N ASP A 96 9.19 0.87 -6.84
CA ASP A 96 9.15 2.34 -6.86
C ASP A 96 8.34 2.87 -8.05
N LEU A 97 7.02 2.88 -7.89
CA LEU A 97 6.05 3.36 -8.89
C LEU A 97 5.57 4.79 -8.63
N TYR A 98 5.81 5.33 -7.44
CA TYR A 98 5.42 6.68 -7.05
C TYR A 98 6.57 7.65 -7.33
N LYS A 99 6.59 8.16 -8.56
CA LYS A 99 7.60 9.08 -9.09
C LYS A 99 6.96 10.40 -9.52
N PRO A 100 7.66 11.53 -9.36
CA PRO A 100 7.17 12.80 -9.90
C PRO A 100 6.95 12.74 -11.40
N ASP A 101 5.93 13.45 -11.89
CA ASP A 101 5.74 13.67 -13.31
C ASP A 101 5.64 15.17 -13.66
N GLU A 102 5.63 15.46 -14.96
CA GLU A 102 5.60 16.83 -15.50
C GLU A 102 4.31 17.60 -15.14
N PHE A 103 3.28 16.91 -14.63
CA PHE A 103 2.01 17.50 -14.19
C PHE A 103 1.97 17.77 -12.68
N GLY A 104 3.10 17.61 -11.98
CA GLY A 104 3.23 17.92 -10.55
C GLY A 104 2.60 16.88 -9.63
N ARG A 105 2.41 15.64 -10.10
CA ARG A 105 1.98 14.50 -9.28
C ARG A 105 3.22 13.81 -8.69
N GLY A 106 3.05 12.89 -7.74
CA GLY A 106 4.19 12.19 -7.11
C GLY A 106 4.98 12.98 -6.06
N LYS A 107 4.38 14.04 -5.50
CA LYS A 107 4.97 14.89 -4.44
C LYS A 107 5.04 14.16 -3.09
N ASN A 108 5.92 14.61 -2.19
CA ASN A 108 5.89 14.13 -0.80
C ASN A 108 4.62 14.61 -0.06
N MET A 109 4.38 14.09 1.15
CA MET A 109 3.17 14.43 1.92
C MET A 109 3.08 15.92 2.27
N LYS A 110 4.20 16.54 2.64
CA LYS A 110 4.26 17.97 2.99
C LYS A 110 3.91 18.89 1.83
N ASP A 111 4.30 18.54 0.61
CA ASP A 111 4.05 19.34 -0.58
C ASP A 111 2.69 19.05 -1.23
N SER A 112 2.08 17.91 -0.92
CA SER A 112 0.81 17.48 -1.51
C SER A 112 -0.41 18.11 -0.85
N HIS A 113 -0.40 18.30 0.47
CA HIS A 113 -1.63 18.60 1.24
C HIS A 113 -1.89 20.06 1.67
N PRO A 114 -0.97 21.05 1.61
CA PRO A 114 -1.22 22.38 2.19
C PRO A 114 -2.47 23.09 1.67
N HIS A 115 -2.81 22.90 0.40
CA HIS A 115 -3.98 23.51 -0.22
C HIS A 115 -5.32 22.97 0.31
N LEU A 116 -5.31 21.83 1.01
CA LEU A 116 -6.50 21.19 1.57
C LEU A 116 -6.88 21.73 2.96
N LYS A 117 -5.95 22.40 3.65
CA LYS A 117 -6.16 22.95 5.01
C LYS A 117 -6.73 21.91 5.98
N ILE A 118 -6.18 20.71 5.95
CA ILE A 118 -6.66 19.58 6.76
C ILE A 118 -6.50 19.90 8.24
N THR A 119 -7.58 19.69 9.01
CA THR A 119 -7.60 19.80 10.48
C THR A 119 -7.23 18.49 11.16
N ASP A 120 -6.93 18.54 12.47
CA ASP A 120 -6.66 17.32 13.24
C ASP A 120 -7.82 16.32 13.22
N ARG A 121 -9.05 16.83 13.31
CA ARG A 121 -10.27 16.03 13.26
C ARG A 121 -10.43 15.35 11.90
N GLU A 122 -10.15 16.05 10.82
CA GLU A 122 -10.24 15.49 9.46
C GLU A 122 -9.18 14.42 9.23
N PHE A 123 -7.97 14.63 9.74
CA PHE A 123 -6.94 13.59 9.72
C PHE A 123 -7.37 12.35 10.51
N ASP A 124 -8.02 12.51 11.67
CA ASP A 124 -8.56 11.39 12.45
C ASP A 124 -9.70 10.66 11.74
N ILE A 125 -10.51 11.36 10.94
CA ILE A 125 -11.50 10.74 10.07
C ILE A 125 -10.80 9.87 9.01
N ILE A 126 -9.73 10.37 8.39
CA ILE A 126 -8.94 9.60 7.41
C ILE A 126 -8.33 8.35 8.07
N MET A 127 -7.75 8.49 9.27
CA MET A 127 -7.22 7.37 10.05
C MET A 127 -8.31 6.32 10.35
N THR A 128 -9.51 6.77 10.68
CA THR A 128 -10.66 5.88 10.93
C THR A 128 -11.07 5.12 9.67
N GLU A 129 -11.17 5.79 8.52
CA GLU A 129 -11.51 5.17 7.24
C GLU A 129 -10.44 4.16 6.78
N CYS A 130 -9.16 4.46 7.02
CA CYS A 130 -8.07 3.50 6.80
C CYS A 130 -8.24 2.24 7.66
N LEU A 131 -8.44 2.39 8.97
CA LEU A 131 -8.62 1.27 9.90
C LEU A 131 -9.84 0.41 9.54
N GLN A 132 -10.98 1.04 9.24
CA GLN A 132 -12.19 0.32 8.82
C GLN A 132 -11.97 -0.43 7.50
N THR A 133 -11.26 0.18 6.55
CA THR A 133 -10.89 -0.48 5.30
C THR A 133 -10.01 -1.70 5.57
N PHE A 134 -8.98 -1.58 6.42
CA PHE A 134 -8.12 -2.71 6.72
C PHE A 134 -8.87 -3.88 7.36
N TYR A 135 -9.80 -3.60 8.29
CA TYR A 135 -10.68 -4.63 8.83
C TYR A 135 -11.60 -5.25 7.76
N ASN A 136 -12.16 -4.45 6.85
CA ASN A 136 -13.01 -4.95 5.76
C ASN A 136 -12.28 -5.94 4.83
N PHE A 137 -10.96 -5.75 4.66
CA PHE A 137 -10.12 -6.64 3.85
C PHE A 137 -9.40 -7.72 4.67
N ASN A 138 -9.71 -7.86 5.96
CA ASN A 138 -9.08 -8.83 6.86
C ASN A 138 -7.54 -8.73 6.85
N VAL A 139 -7.01 -7.51 6.76
CA VAL A 139 -5.57 -7.28 6.95
C VAL A 139 -5.21 -7.73 8.37
N PRO A 140 -4.15 -8.53 8.58
CA PRO A 140 -3.86 -9.03 9.92
C PRO A 140 -3.42 -7.90 10.87
N ASP A 141 -3.65 -8.10 12.17
CA ASP A 141 -3.46 -7.06 13.20
C ASP A 141 -2.03 -6.49 13.25
N GLN A 142 -1.04 -7.32 12.92
CA GLN A 142 0.35 -6.89 12.85
C GLN A 142 0.53 -5.84 11.74
N GLU A 143 0.09 -6.13 10.53
CA GLU A 143 0.15 -5.23 9.38
C GLU A 143 -0.70 -3.98 9.62
N ILE A 144 -1.90 -4.11 10.23
CA ILE A 144 -2.72 -2.95 10.64
C ILE A 144 -1.92 -2.03 11.57
N SER A 145 -1.28 -2.60 12.59
CA SER A 145 -0.51 -1.82 13.57
C SER A 145 0.66 -1.07 12.91
N GLU A 146 1.37 -1.73 11.98
CA GLU A 146 2.47 -1.13 11.22
C GLU A 146 1.96 -0.02 10.27
N LEU A 147 0.86 -0.26 9.54
CA LEU A 147 0.25 0.71 8.63
C LEU A 147 -0.30 1.94 9.36
N MET A 148 -1.02 1.74 10.47
CA MET A 148 -1.62 2.83 11.25
C MET A 148 -0.55 3.68 11.94
N ALA A 149 0.55 3.07 12.40
CA ALA A 149 1.70 3.80 12.91
C ALA A 149 2.37 4.65 11.82
N ASP A 150 2.56 4.08 10.63
CA ASP A 150 3.16 4.79 9.50
C ASP A 150 2.29 5.97 9.04
N LEU A 151 0.98 5.76 8.90
CA LEU A 151 0.02 6.83 8.59
C LEU A 151 0.07 7.96 9.62
N GLN A 152 0.06 7.63 10.92
CA GLN A 152 0.11 8.62 11.98
C GLN A 152 1.40 9.46 11.93
N SER A 153 2.52 8.89 11.46
CA SER A 153 3.80 9.62 11.33
C SER A 153 3.69 10.83 10.38
N PHE A 154 2.75 10.81 9.42
CA PHE A 154 2.54 11.90 8.47
C PHE A 154 1.66 13.03 8.99
N ARG A 155 1.14 12.95 10.23
CA ARG A 155 0.25 14.00 10.76
C ARG A 155 0.86 15.39 10.64
N GLY A 156 2.14 15.54 11.01
CA GLY A 156 2.84 16.82 10.96
C GLY A 156 3.04 17.39 9.55
N ASP A 157 3.00 16.53 8.52
CA ASP A 157 3.12 16.93 7.12
C ASP A 157 1.75 17.24 6.48
N ILE A 158 0.67 16.63 6.97
CA ILE A 158 -0.66 16.67 6.35
C ILE A 158 -1.59 17.66 7.05
N VAL A 159 -1.57 17.73 8.39
CA VAL A 159 -2.38 18.69 9.15
C VAL A 159 -1.76 20.08 9.00
N THR A 160 -2.50 20.96 8.32
CA THR A 160 -2.04 22.33 8.01
C THR A 160 -2.97 23.41 8.58
N ASN A 161 -4.07 23.00 9.21
CA ASN A 161 -4.95 23.87 9.97
C ASN A 161 -5.28 23.22 11.33
N PRO A 162 -4.29 23.11 12.24
CA PRO A 162 -4.47 22.40 13.50
C PRO A 162 -5.54 23.06 14.38
N THR A 163 -6.26 22.24 15.14
CA THR A 163 -7.30 22.71 16.07
C THR A 163 -6.71 22.85 17.46
N GLU A 164 -6.69 24.06 18.01
CA GLU A 164 -6.14 24.33 19.35
C GLU A 164 -6.85 23.47 20.41
N GLY A 165 -6.06 22.82 21.28
CA GLY A 165 -6.57 21.97 22.35
C GLY A 165 -7.16 20.64 21.90
N TYR A 166 -7.14 20.32 20.60
CA TYR A 166 -7.64 19.06 20.10
C TYR A 166 -6.76 17.89 20.56
N LYS A 167 -7.40 16.81 21.00
CA LYS A 167 -6.74 15.58 21.46
C LYS A 167 -7.12 14.44 20.52
N SER A 168 -6.19 14.06 19.66
CA SER A 168 -6.38 12.91 18.77
C SER A 168 -6.46 11.61 19.60
N PRO A 169 -7.35 10.67 19.25
CA PRO A 169 -7.34 9.33 19.81
C PRO A 169 -6.19 8.48 19.24
N TYR A 170 -5.57 8.92 18.15
CA TYR A 170 -4.41 8.27 17.53
C TYR A 170 -3.13 8.95 18.03
N GLN A 171 -2.40 8.26 18.90
CA GLN A 171 -1.09 8.72 19.37
C GLN A 171 0.03 8.01 18.60
N ILE A 172 1.10 8.74 18.28
CA ILE A 172 2.34 8.11 17.78
C ILE A 172 2.85 7.21 18.90
N GLN A 173 2.90 5.90 18.65
CA GLN A 173 3.50 4.97 19.60
C GLN A 173 4.99 5.29 19.70
N GLU A 174 5.53 5.27 20.91
CA GLU A 174 6.90 5.73 21.19
C GLU A 174 7.97 4.97 20.40
N LYS A 175 7.72 3.69 20.11
CA LYS A 175 8.57 2.85 19.24
C LYS A 175 8.68 3.30 17.77
N TYR A 176 7.84 4.24 17.33
CA TYR A 176 7.86 4.82 15.98
C TYR A 176 8.18 6.32 15.99
N ARG A 177 8.58 6.87 17.14
CA ARG A 177 9.15 8.21 17.23
C ARG A 177 10.63 8.09 16.90
N ASN A 178 11.04 8.59 15.73
CA ASN A 178 12.44 8.71 15.34
C ASN A 178 13.18 9.66 16.29
#